data_AF-A0A9E6A104-F1
#
_entry.id   AF-A0A9E6A104-F1
#
_cell.length_a   1.000
_cell.length_b   1.000
_cell.length_c   1.000
_cell.angle_alpha   90.00
_cell.angle_beta   90.00
_cell.angle_gamma   90.00
#
_symmetry.space_group_name_H-M   'P 1'
#
loop_
_entity.id
_entity.type
_entity.pdbx_description
1 polymer ?
#
loop_
_entity_poly.entity_id
_entity_poly.type
_entity_poly.pdbx_seq_one_letter_code
_entity_poly.pdbx_strand_id
1 'polypeptide(L)'
;MQKTRWNNLKALIAGLAASVSAPLASASWLDSDFYCRTYGCVVVHDGFTFDVYDNYVFTTGGTVPVGGRMIPWTGNPFQGAGGVNPVFTGTRTEGLHAVPLQDQSVLLGIDTNGDGVPDRLPLDANSNGFLDASDRMDPFALTQSTNLVAADTTAQRSFYLSSRTDFYVTAEARLLGPGGGLNSPGQLDNIGFQYGVTRTGNDDGMAFGANARNGNYIRQIGAINDLGDILGTPTRILEVTNSIRRRNAASLPSQSVRFDYVYGFGGYDLSMGDGHLQYEIEFDFYNR
;
A
#
# COMPACT_ATOMS: atom_id res chain seq x y z
N MET A 1 -70.28 -9.50 -37.69
CA MET A 1 -70.16 -9.44 -36.22
C MET A 1 -69.17 -10.54 -35.85
N GLN A 2 -67.97 -10.33 -35.30
CA GLN A 2 -67.55 -9.47 -34.20
C GLN A 2 -66.19 -8.83 -34.50
N LYS A 3 -66.19 -7.49 -34.54
CA LYS A 3 -65.03 -6.66 -34.17
C LYS A 3 -64.85 -6.80 -32.66
N THR A 4 -63.65 -7.11 -32.17
CA THR A 4 -63.05 -6.69 -30.88
C THR A 4 -62.07 -7.72 -30.32
N ARG A 5 -60.84 -7.82 -30.85
CA ARG A 5 -59.65 -8.26 -30.07
C ARG A 5 -58.35 -7.61 -30.58
N TRP A 6 -58.45 -6.35 -31.00
CA TRP A 6 -57.35 -5.59 -31.60
C TRP A 6 -56.94 -4.40 -30.72
N ASN A 7 -56.84 -4.60 -29.40
CA ASN A 7 -56.44 -3.51 -28.48
C ASN A 7 -55.47 -3.90 -27.33
N ASN A 8 -54.98 -5.14 -27.24
CA ASN A 8 -54.01 -5.52 -26.19
C ASN A 8 -52.59 -5.78 -26.69
N LEU A 9 -52.30 -5.53 -27.98
CA LEU A 9 -50.97 -5.73 -28.57
C LEU A 9 -50.07 -4.47 -28.55
N LYS A 10 -50.49 -3.41 -27.84
CA LYS A 10 -49.73 -2.14 -27.72
C LYS A 10 -49.14 -1.89 -26.32
N ALA A 11 -49.23 -2.85 -25.40
CA ALA A 11 -48.76 -2.72 -24.02
C ALA A 11 -47.63 -3.68 -23.61
N LEU A 12 -47.01 -4.38 -24.58
CA LEU A 12 -45.91 -5.33 -24.29
C LEU A 12 -44.72 -5.22 -25.25
N ILE A 13 -44.60 -4.07 -25.94
CA ILE A 13 -43.43 -3.66 -26.72
C ILE A 13 -43.02 -2.27 -26.22
N ALA A 14 -42.68 -2.18 -24.94
CA ALA A 14 -42.10 -0.98 -24.31
C ALA A 14 -41.29 -1.36 -23.05
N GLY A 15 -40.73 -2.57 -23.02
CA GLY A 15 -39.85 -3.07 -21.96
C GLY A 15 -38.53 -3.60 -22.52
N LEU A 16 -38.13 -3.16 -23.71
CA LEU A 16 -36.82 -3.47 -24.26
C LEU A 16 -35.79 -2.55 -23.59
N ALA A 17 -35.04 -3.13 -22.66
CA ALA A 17 -33.65 -2.82 -22.39
C ALA A 17 -33.30 -1.32 -22.32
N ALA A 18 -33.67 -0.68 -21.20
CA ALA A 18 -32.72 0.22 -20.56
C ALA A 18 -31.60 -0.63 -19.94
N SER A 19 -30.84 -1.33 -20.79
CA SER A 19 -29.47 -1.69 -20.43
C SER A 19 -28.77 -0.36 -20.28
N VAL A 20 -28.74 0.15 -19.05
CA VAL A 20 -27.75 1.12 -18.62
C VAL A 20 -26.44 0.46 -19.00
N SER A 21 -25.89 0.88 -20.14
CA SER A 21 -24.53 0.54 -20.49
C SER A 21 -23.75 1.15 -19.34
N ALA A 22 -23.26 0.30 -18.45
CA ALA A 22 -22.19 0.69 -17.55
C ALA A 22 -21.17 1.41 -18.46
N PRO A 23 -20.69 2.61 -18.07
CA PRO A 23 -19.76 3.35 -18.90
C PRO A 23 -18.70 2.35 -19.34
N LEU A 24 -18.53 2.23 -20.66
CA LEU A 24 -17.48 1.40 -21.24
C LEU A 24 -16.19 1.89 -20.59
N ALA A 25 -15.72 1.10 -19.62
CA ALA A 25 -14.35 0.93 -19.23
C ALA A 25 -13.46 2.02 -19.80
N SER A 26 -13.33 3.16 -19.10
CA SER A 26 -12.45 4.21 -19.59
C SER A 26 -11.08 3.56 -19.74
N ALA A 27 -10.59 3.52 -20.98
CA ALA A 27 -9.16 3.29 -21.18
C ALA A 27 -8.49 4.28 -20.23
N SER A 28 -7.75 3.76 -19.24
CA SER A 28 -7.12 4.59 -18.21
C SER A 28 -6.45 5.77 -18.91
N TRP A 29 -6.46 7.00 -18.37
CA TRP A 29 -5.88 8.14 -19.11
C TRP A 29 -4.54 7.75 -19.68
N LEU A 30 -3.77 6.91 -18.96
CA LEU A 30 -2.49 6.29 -19.36
C LEU A 30 -2.39 5.72 -20.76
N ASP A 31 -3.50 5.41 -21.43
CA ASP A 31 -3.51 4.99 -22.82
C ASP A 31 -3.69 6.14 -23.84
N SER A 32 -4.08 7.33 -23.40
CA SER A 32 -4.13 8.56 -24.20
C SER A 32 -2.91 9.47 -24.03
N ASP A 33 -2.19 9.41 -22.92
CA ASP A 33 -0.97 10.22 -22.78
C ASP A 33 0.16 9.71 -23.66
N PHE A 34 0.73 10.68 -24.36
CA PHE A 34 1.83 10.48 -25.25
C PHE A 34 3.12 10.10 -24.51
N TYR A 35 3.44 10.72 -23.38
CA TYR A 35 4.74 10.56 -22.72
C TYR A 35 4.87 9.19 -22.08
N CYS A 36 3.90 8.78 -21.26
CA CYS A 36 3.91 7.44 -20.67
C CYS A 36 3.90 6.33 -21.73
N ARG A 37 3.21 6.55 -22.87
CA ARG A 37 3.18 5.58 -23.97
C ARG A 37 4.48 5.48 -24.75
N THR A 38 5.17 6.60 -24.92
CA THR A 38 6.34 6.71 -25.79
C THR A 38 7.63 6.41 -25.03
N TYR A 39 7.76 6.93 -23.81
CA TYR A 39 8.97 6.85 -23.01
C TYR A 39 8.85 5.88 -21.83
N GLY A 40 7.61 5.51 -21.46
CA GLY A 40 7.35 4.65 -20.32
C GLY A 40 7.06 5.44 -19.04
N CYS A 41 6.12 4.95 -18.26
CA CYS A 41 5.83 5.47 -16.93
C CYS A 41 5.44 4.35 -15.96
N VAL A 42 5.56 4.63 -14.67
CA VAL A 42 5.00 3.84 -13.58
C VAL A 42 3.91 4.66 -12.92
N VAL A 43 2.80 4.02 -12.62
CA VAL A 43 1.71 4.62 -11.86
C VAL A 43 1.59 3.89 -10.54
N VAL A 44 1.63 4.68 -9.49
CA VAL A 44 1.39 4.26 -8.13
C VAL A 44 0.02 4.79 -7.75
N HIS A 45 -0.83 3.97 -7.19
CA HIS A 45 -2.09 4.45 -6.64
C HIS A 45 -2.44 3.72 -5.36
N ASP A 46 -3.24 4.39 -4.54
CA ASP A 46 -3.72 3.89 -3.27
C ASP A 46 -5.23 3.64 -3.28
N GLY A 47 -5.83 3.59 -4.47
CA GLY A 47 -7.28 3.41 -4.63
C GLY A 47 -8.08 4.73 -4.59
N PHE A 48 -7.49 5.84 -4.16
CA PHE A 48 -8.10 7.18 -4.15
C PHE A 48 -7.31 8.20 -4.98
N THR A 49 -5.99 8.23 -4.80
CA THR A 49 -5.04 9.12 -5.46
C THR A 49 -4.08 8.32 -6.33
N PHE A 50 -3.43 9.00 -7.27
CA PHE A 50 -2.42 8.38 -8.12
C PHE A 50 -1.25 9.33 -8.36
N ASP A 51 -0.05 8.74 -8.29
CA ASP A 51 1.20 9.36 -8.66
C ASP A 51 1.73 8.71 -9.94
N VAL A 52 2.28 9.54 -10.83
CA VAL A 52 2.87 9.07 -12.09
C VAL A 52 4.36 9.40 -12.05
N TYR A 53 5.18 8.39 -12.34
CA TYR A 53 6.63 8.50 -12.46
C TYR A 53 7.00 8.27 -13.93
N ASP A 54 7.51 9.30 -14.58
CA ASP A 54 7.82 9.29 -16.01
C ASP A 54 9.30 9.02 -16.27
N ASN A 55 9.57 8.31 -17.36
CA ASN A 55 10.90 8.26 -17.94
C ASN A 55 11.21 9.50 -18.78
N TYR A 56 10.23 10.36 -19.07
CA TYR A 56 10.46 11.58 -19.82
C TYR A 56 10.84 12.74 -18.88
N VAL A 57 11.91 13.46 -19.22
CA VAL A 57 12.40 14.61 -18.46
C VAL A 57 11.94 15.89 -19.15
N PHE A 58 10.82 16.45 -18.70
CA PHE A 58 10.18 17.62 -19.34
C PHE A 58 11.08 18.86 -19.41
N THR A 59 11.99 19.04 -18.45
CA THR A 59 12.88 20.21 -18.39
C THR A 59 13.97 20.18 -19.45
N THR A 60 14.45 19.00 -19.84
CA THR A 60 15.52 18.84 -20.82
C THR A 60 15.03 18.30 -22.17
N GLY A 61 13.79 17.83 -22.23
CA GLY A 61 13.23 17.16 -23.39
C GLY A 61 13.81 15.77 -23.67
N GLY A 62 14.49 15.17 -22.69
CA GLY A 62 15.18 13.89 -22.81
C GLY A 62 14.50 12.74 -22.07
N THR A 63 15.20 11.60 -21.97
CA THR A 63 14.75 10.42 -21.22
C THR A 63 15.66 10.13 -20.04
N VAL A 64 15.09 9.64 -18.94
CA VAL A 64 15.81 9.10 -17.80
C VAL A 64 16.71 7.95 -18.29
N PRO A 65 18.03 7.99 -18.03
CA PRO A 65 18.91 6.91 -18.44
C PRO A 65 18.58 5.61 -17.70
N VAL A 66 18.97 4.47 -18.27
CA VAL A 66 18.85 3.17 -17.59
C VAL A 66 19.56 3.23 -16.24
N GLY A 67 18.86 2.80 -15.18
CA GLY A 67 19.32 2.88 -13.80
C GLY A 67 19.17 4.27 -13.16
N GLY A 68 18.60 5.25 -13.84
CA GLY A 68 18.26 6.57 -13.29
C GLY A 68 16.88 6.58 -12.62
N ARG A 69 16.70 7.45 -11.61
CA ARG A 69 15.41 7.65 -10.92
C ARG A 69 14.40 8.27 -11.90
N MET A 70 13.22 7.66 -11.98
CA MET A 70 12.09 8.19 -12.76
C MET A 70 11.61 9.50 -12.16
N ILE A 71 11.09 10.40 -12.99
CA ILE A 71 10.71 11.74 -12.55
C ILE A 71 9.24 11.74 -12.09
N PRO A 72 8.94 12.12 -10.84
CA PRO A 72 7.56 12.28 -10.41
C PRO A 72 6.90 13.40 -11.22
N TRP A 73 5.74 13.12 -11.81
CA TRP A 73 5.00 14.06 -12.61
C TRP A 73 4.13 14.95 -11.72
N THR A 74 4.51 16.22 -11.60
CA THR A 74 3.80 17.22 -10.78
C THR A 74 2.72 17.98 -11.55
N GLY A 75 2.38 17.58 -12.78
CA GLY A 75 1.60 18.39 -13.73
C GLY A 75 0.16 17.94 -13.97
N ASN A 76 -0.42 17.09 -13.11
CA ASN A 76 -1.72 16.48 -13.38
C ASN A 76 -2.87 17.51 -13.33
N PRO A 77 -3.67 17.69 -14.40
CA PRO A 77 -4.83 18.60 -14.43
C PRO A 77 -6.01 18.16 -13.54
N PHE A 78 -5.94 16.98 -12.90
CA PHE A 78 -6.89 16.53 -11.89
C PHE A 78 -6.42 16.77 -10.45
N GLN A 79 -5.29 17.45 -10.25
CA GLN A 79 -4.89 17.96 -8.94
C GLN A 79 -5.82 19.11 -8.53
N GLY A 80 -6.92 18.78 -7.86
CA GLY A 80 -7.44 19.66 -6.82
C GLY A 80 -6.29 19.96 -5.86
N ALA A 81 -6.03 21.24 -5.61
CA ALA A 81 -4.92 21.74 -4.80
C ALA A 81 -4.72 20.93 -3.51
N GLY A 82 -3.65 20.17 -3.48
CA GLY A 82 -3.23 19.34 -2.35
C GLY A 82 -2.18 18.38 -2.84
N GLY A 83 -0.90 18.66 -2.55
CA GLY A 83 0.09 17.60 -2.59
C GLY A 83 -0.35 16.58 -1.55
N VAL A 84 -0.90 15.46 -2.00
CA VAL A 84 -1.32 14.39 -1.13
C VAL A 84 -0.29 13.29 -1.28
N ASN A 85 0.42 13.00 -0.19
CA ASN A 85 1.14 11.74 -0.04
C ASN A 85 0.21 10.59 -0.45
N PRO A 86 0.71 9.55 -1.14
CA PRO A 86 -0.09 8.36 -1.39
C PRO A 86 -0.64 7.85 -0.05
N VAL A 87 -1.96 7.88 0.10
CA VAL A 87 -2.72 7.33 1.22
C VAL A 87 -2.71 5.81 1.06
N PHE A 88 -1.56 5.20 1.31
CA PHE A 88 -1.31 3.76 1.40
C PHE A 88 -2.57 2.95 1.74
N THR A 89 -3.08 2.18 0.78
CA THR A 89 -4.09 1.17 1.06
C THR A 89 -3.49 0.15 2.00
N GLY A 90 -3.75 0.27 3.30
CA GLY A 90 -3.75 -0.91 4.15
C GLY A 90 -4.71 -1.92 3.51
N THR A 91 -4.24 -3.12 3.24
CA THR A 91 -5.12 -4.27 3.12
C THR A 91 -6.12 -4.20 4.27
N ARG A 92 -7.40 -4.05 3.92
CA ARG A 92 -8.54 -3.78 4.81
C ARG A 92 -8.96 -5.01 5.64
N THR A 93 -8.00 -5.63 6.30
CA THR A 93 -8.15 -6.68 7.31
C THR A 93 -6.81 -6.68 8.03
N GLU A 94 -6.56 -5.84 9.03
CA GLU A 94 -7.21 -5.77 10.33
C GLU A 94 -7.25 -4.32 10.86
N GLY A 95 -8.38 -3.90 11.45
CA GLY A 95 -8.49 -3.05 12.63
C GLY A 95 -7.76 -1.70 12.79
N LEU A 96 -6.81 -1.27 11.94
CA LEU A 96 -5.86 -0.20 12.27
C LEU A 96 -5.78 0.84 11.13
N HIS A 97 -6.94 1.37 10.75
CA HIS A 97 -7.00 2.58 9.91
C HIS A 97 -6.92 3.88 10.71
N ALA A 98 -6.93 3.82 12.04
CA ALA A 98 -6.57 4.98 12.82
C ALA A 98 -5.03 5.10 12.84
N VAL A 99 -4.53 6.30 12.61
CA VAL A 99 -3.28 6.69 13.27
C VAL A 99 -3.67 6.87 14.73
N PRO A 100 -2.87 6.42 15.72
CA PRO A 100 -3.21 6.65 17.12
C PRO A 100 -3.50 8.13 17.31
N LEU A 101 -4.68 8.44 17.85
CA LEU A 101 -5.01 9.80 18.27
C LEU A 101 -4.11 10.22 19.43
N GLN A 102 -4.15 11.50 19.78
CA GLN A 102 -3.27 12.11 20.79
C GLN A 102 -3.32 11.43 22.18
N ASP A 103 -4.34 10.60 22.44
CA ASP A 103 -4.57 9.88 23.70
C ASP A 103 -4.68 8.35 23.53
N GLN A 104 -4.11 7.82 22.44
CA GLN A 104 -4.18 6.41 22.07
C GLN A 104 -2.78 5.78 22.01
N SER A 105 -2.69 4.51 22.37
CA SER A 105 -1.44 3.73 22.42
C SER A 105 -1.57 2.40 21.69
N VAL A 106 -0.44 1.81 21.29
CA VAL A 106 -0.41 0.47 20.71
C VAL A 106 -0.83 -0.58 21.73
N LEU A 107 -1.36 -1.71 21.26
CA LEU A 107 -1.79 -2.81 22.12
C LEU A 107 -0.58 -3.39 22.87
N LEU A 108 -0.54 -3.22 24.19
CA LEU A 108 0.41 -3.89 25.09
C LEU A 108 -0.25 -5.14 25.67
N GLY A 109 0.44 -6.27 25.56
CA GLY A 109 0.06 -7.55 26.12
C GLY A 109 0.78 -7.88 27.42
N ILE A 110 0.18 -8.76 28.21
CA ILE A 110 0.82 -9.36 29.38
C ILE A 110 1.25 -10.77 29.01
N ASP A 111 2.54 -11.01 29.09
CA ASP A 111 3.15 -12.34 29.05
C ASP A 111 3.33 -12.79 30.50
N THR A 112 2.54 -13.76 30.95
CA THR A 112 2.59 -14.23 32.34
C THR A 112 3.68 -15.26 32.58
N ASN A 113 4.19 -15.88 31.51
CA ASN A 113 5.08 -17.02 31.58
C ASN A 113 6.53 -16.69 31.13
N GLY A 114 6.73 -15.53 30.51
CA GLY A 114 8.03 -14.99 30.09
C GLY A 114 8.54 -15.56 28.76
N ASP A 115 7.68 -16.14 27.91
CA ASP A 115 8.04 -16.71 26.61
C ASP A 115 8.09 -15.69 25.46
N GLY A 116 7.75 -14.42 25.73
CA GLY A 116 7.72 -13.33 24.76
C GLY A 116 6.43 -13.25 23.96
N VAL A 117 5.43 -14.09 24.23
CA VAL A 117 4.11 -14.06 23.58
C VAL A 117 3.07 -13.56 24.58
N PRO A 118 2.22 -12.59 24.19
CA PRO A 118 1.11 -12.16 25.05
C PRO A 118 0.15 -13.32 25.39
N ASP A 119 0.07 -13.68 26.67
CA ASP A 119 -0.97 -14.59 27.18
C ASP A 119 -2.33 -13.87 27.31
N ARG A 120 -2.28 -12.55 27.50
CA ARG A 120 -3.46 -11.70 27.73
C ARG A 120 -3.35 -10.38 26.98
N LEU A 121 -4.46 -9.98 26.37
CA LEU A 121 -4.62 -8.71 25.67
C LEU A 121 -5.68 -7.84 26.36
N PRO A 122 -5.49 -6.52 26.43
CA PRO A 122 -6.56 -5.61 26.81
C PRO A 122 -7.72 -5.69 25.82
N LEU A 123 -8.94 -5.50 26.33
CA LEU A 123 -10.13 -5.37 25.51
C LEU A 123 -10.18 -3.96 24.93
N ASP A 124 -9.95 -3.87 23.63
CA ASP A 124 -10.22 -2.68 22.82
C ASP A 124 -11.74 -2.53 22.63
N ALA A 125 -12.33 -1.65 23.43
CA ALA A 125 -13.77 -1.43 23.57
C ALA A 125 -14.41 -0.87 22.31
N ASN A 126 -13.66 -0.14 21.49
CA ASN A 126 -14.15 0.46 20.25
C ASN A 126 -13.62 -0.26 19.00
N SER A 127 -12.72 -1.24 19.17
CA SER A 127 -12.14 -2.08 18.12
C SER A 127 -11.44 -1.28 17.03
N ASN A 128 -10.82 -0.16 17.41
CA ASN A 128 -10.05 0.71 16.50
C ASN A 128 -8.54 0.38 16.46
N GLY A 129 -8.13 -0.62 17.23
CA GLY A 129 -6.79 -1.17 17.35
C GLY A 129 -5.84 -0.39 18.25
N PHE A 130 -6.30 0.68 18.89
CA PHE A 130 -5.50 1.48 19.82
C PHE A 130 -6.13 1.57 21.19
N LEU A 131 -5.30 1.41 22.22
CA LEU A 131 -5.73 1.52 23.60
C LEU A 131 -5.85 2.97 24.04
N ASP A 132 -7.01 3.32 24.58
CA ASP A 132 -7.33 4.57 25.26
C ASP A 132 -7.93 4.32 26.66
N ALA A 133 -8.28 5.41 27.36
CA ALA A 133 -8.77 5.34 28.73
C ALA A 133 -10.13 4.62 28.88
N SER A 134 -10.84 4.33 27.79
CA SER A 134 -12.09 3.57 27.80
C SER A 134 -11.89 2.05 27.72
N ASP A 135 -10.66 1.61 27.47
CA ASP A 135 -10.30 0.20 27.38
C ASP A 135 -10.02 -0.43 28.74
N ARG A 136 -10.09 -1.76 28.79
CA ARG A 136 -10.01 -2.49 30.05
C ARG A 136 -9.26 -3.81 29.92
N MET A 137 -8.65 -4.22 31.01
CA MET A 137 -8.01 -5.52 31.14
C MET A 137 -8.55 -6.25 32.35
N ASP A 138 -8.81 -7.54 32.21
CA ASP A 138 -9.26 -8.36 33.34
C ASP A 138 -8.15 -8.52 34.38
N PRO A 139 -8.49 -8.57 35.68
CA PRO A 139 -7.51 -8.81 36.73
C PRO A 139 -6.68 -10.07 36.49
N PHE A 140 -5.38 -9.99 36.78
CA PHE A 140 -4.44 -11.10 36.68
C PHE A 140 -3.47 -11.09 37.87
N ALA A 141 -2.87 -12.26 38.14
CA ALA A 141 -1.84 -12.37 39.16
C ALA A 141 -0.47 -12.12 38.54
N LEU A 142 0.35 -11.31 39.21
CA LEU A 142 1.75 -11.13 38.84
C LEU A 142 2.58 -12.29 39.39
N THR A 143 3.42 -12.84 38.54
CA THR A 143 4.46 -13.82 38.86
C THR A 143 5.83 -13.18 38.62
N GLN A 144 6.91 -13.82 39.07
CA GLN A 144 8.28 -13.35 38.75
C GLN A 144 8.60 -13.43 37.25
N SER A 145 7.84 -14.21 36.48
CA SER A 145 7.96 -14.33 35.03
C SER A 145 7.06 -13.36 34.25
N THR A 146 6.23 -12.56 34.94
CA THR A 146 5.32 -11.65 34.24
C THR A 146 6.07 -10.50 33.61
N ASN A 147 5.84 -10.28 32.31
CA ASN A 147 6.44 -9.20 31.53
C ASN A 147 5.38 -8.42 30.72
N LEU A 148 5.71 -7.17 30.39
CA LEU A 148 4.98 -6.37 29.41
C LEU A 148 5.60 -6.63 28.04
N VAL A 149 4.78 -7.06 27.09
CA VAL A 149 5.21 -7.33 25.71
C VAL A 149 4.31 -6.55 24.76
N ALA A 150 4.84 -6.06 23.65
CA ALA A 150 3.98 -5.48 22.62
C ALA A 150 3.16 -6.59 21.97
N ALA A 151 1.84 -6.39 21.86
CA ALA A 151 0.94 -7.40 21.32
C ALA A 151 0.83 -7.37 19.80
N ASP A 152 0.97 -6.18 19.22
CA ASP A 152 1.20 -6.02 17.79
C ASP A 152 2.36 -5.05 17.61
N THR A 153 3.45 -5.56 17.03
CA THR A 153 4.63 -4.78 16.71
C THR A 153 4.74 -4.49 15.23
N THR A 154 3.78 -4.94 14.42
CA THR A 154 3.86 -4.90 12.97
C THR A 154 2.84 -3.94 12.38
N ALA A 155 3.24 -3.25 11.33
CA ALA A 155 2.37 -2.42 10.51
C ALA A 155 2.45 -2.91 9.08
N GLN A 156 1.31 -3.31 8.53
CA GLN A 156 1.17 -3.63 7.12
C GLN A 156 0.62 -2.44 6.33
N ARG A 157 1.18 -2.25 5.14
CA ARG A 157 0.79 -1.24 4.17
C ARG A 157 0.85 -1.82 2.78
N SER A 158 0.08 -1.25 1.86
CA SER A 158 0.16 -1.63 0.45
C SER A 158 -0.13 -0.45 -0.47
N PHE A 159 0.31 -0.57 -1.70
CA PHE A 159 -0.07 0.31 -2.80
C PHE A 159 -0.12 -0.48 -4.10
N TYR A 160 -0.76 0.09 -5.10
CA TYR A 160 -0.93 -0.54 -6.40
C TYR A 160 0.05 0.02 -7.41
N LEU A 161 0.62 -0.88 -8.20
CA LEU A 161 1.56 -0.55 -9.26
C LEU A 161 0.98 -0.93 -10.62
N SER A 162 1.11 -0.01 -11.57
CA SER A 162 0.77 -0.25 -12.97
C SER A 162 1.80 0.41 -13.87
N SER A 163 2.29 -0.31 -14.89
CA SER A 163 3.30 0.25 -15.79
C SER A 163 3.27 -0.39 -17.17
N ARG A 164 3.67 0.38 -18.18
CA ARG A 164 3.93 -0.08 -19.57
C ARG A 164 5.40 -0.26 -19.88
N THR A 165 6.28 0.02 -18.91
CA THR A 165 7.73 -0.11 -19.04
C THR A 165 8.27 -1.06 -17.99
N ASP A 166 9.52 -1.44 -18.16
CA ASP A 166 10.28 -2.15 -17.16
C ASP A 166 10.88 -1.13 -16.18
N PHE A 167 10.98 -1.51 -14.91
CA PHE A 167 11.46 -0.61 -13.85
C PHE A 167 11.98 -1.40 -12.66
N TYR A 168 12.73 -0.72 -11.81
CA TYR A 168 13.05 -1.18 -10.46
C TYR A 168 12.24 -0.40 -9.44
N VAL A 169 11.87 -1.06 -8.35
CA VAL A 169 11.45 -0.40 -7.11
C VAL A 169 12.61 -0.42 -6.15
N THR A 170 12.91 0.72 -5.54
CA THR A 170 13.84 0.84 -4.43
C THR A 170 13.10 1.23 -3.15
N ALA A 171 13.64 0.84 -2.01
CA ALA A 171 13.26 1.37 -0.71
C ALA A 171 14.48 2.02 -0.03
N GLU A 172 14.24 3.09 0.72
CA GLU A 172 15.21 3.75 1.58
C GLU A 172 14.55 4.02 2.94
N ALA A 173 15.14 3.56 4.03
CA ALA A 173 14.77 3.99 5.37
C ALA A 173 15.54 5.25 5.75
N ARG A 174 14.86 6.21 6.37
CA ARG A 174 15.43 7.44 6.91
C ARG A 174 15.00 7.66 8.34
N LEU A 175 15.97 7.96 9.21
CA LEU A 175 15.66 8.46 10.54
C LEU A 175 15.19 9.91 10.46
N LEU A 176 14.15 10.21 11.22
CA LEU A 176 13.59 11.55 11.37
C LEU A 176 13.89 12.07 12.77
N GLY A 177 14.08 13.39 12.90
CA GLY A 177 14.30 14.03 14.18
C GLY A 177 15.75 13.97 14.70
N PRO A 178 16.02 14.55 15.88
CA PRO A 178 17.35 14.56 16.47
C PRO A 178 17.78 13.16 16.88
N GLY A 179 19.04 12.81 16.61
CA GLY A 179 19.62 11.55 17.06
C GLY A 179 19.81 11.52 18.58
N GLY A 180 19.45 10.41 19.21
CA GLY A 180 19.62 10.19 20.65
C GLY A 180 18.76 9.06 21.20
N GLY A 181 19.30 8.29 22.14
CA GLY A 181 18.60 7.15 22.75
C GLY A 181 18.09 6.15 21.70
N LEU A 182 16.77 5.94 21.70
CA LEU A 182 16.07 5.05 20.77
C LEU A 182 16.02 5.56 19.32
N ASN A 183 16.33 6.83 19.06
CA ASN A 183 16.41 7.37 17.70
C ASN A 183 17.84 7.29 17.16
N SER A 184 18.34 6.08 16.94
CA SER A 184 19.69 5.84 16.43
C SER A 184 19.71 4.77 15.33
N PRO A 185 20.67 4.84 14.37
CA PRO A 185 20.76 3.91 13.23
C PRO A 185 20.60 2.44 13.59
N GLY A 186 21.31 1.97 14.62
CA GLY A 186 21.30 0.56 15.02
C GLY A 186 19.97 0.07 15.60
N GLN A 187 19.00 0.96 15.85
CA GLN A 187 17.65 0.54 16.25
C GLN A 187 16.82 0.06 15.06
N LEU A 188 17.15 0.48 13.83
CA LEU A 188 16.46 0.04 12.62
C LEU A 188 16.79 -1.41 12.25
N ASP A 189 17.95 -1.92 12.69
CA ASP A 189 18.33 -3.33 12.57
C ASP A 189 17.36 -4.26 13.34
N ASN A 190 16.63 -3.72 14.33
CA ASN A 190 15.63 -4.45 15.10
C ASN A 190 14.22 -4.35 14.49
N ILE A 191 14.03 -3.55 13.44
CA ILE A 191 12.73 -3.41 12.77
C ILE A 191 12.76 -4.29 11.53
N GLY A 192 12.13 -5.45 11.63
CA GLY A 192 11.99 -6.37 10.50
C GLY A 192 11.25 -5.69 9.35
N PHE A 193 11.69 -5.95 8.12
CA PHE A 193 11.06 -5.43 6.91
C PHE A 193 10.81 -6.57 5.92
N GLN A 194 9.54 -6.80 5.63
CA GLN A 194 9.09 -7.81 4.68
C GLN A 194 8.26 -7.15 3.59
N TYR A 195 8.36 -7.66 2.37
CA TYR A 195 7.58 -7.15 1.26
C TYR A 195 7.18 -8.27 0.30
N GLY A 196 6.13 -8.02 -0.46
CA GLY A 196 5.48 -8.99 -1.32
C GLY A 196 4.76 -8.30 -2.47
N VAL A 197 4.43 -9.07 -3.51
CA VAL A 197 3.57 -8.60 -4.59
C VAL A 197 2.44 -9.58 -4.82
N THR A 198 1.22 -9.09 -4.60
CA THR A 198 -0.01 -9.80 -4.95
C THR A 198 -0.40 -9.40 -6.36
N ARG A 199 -0.46 -10.37 -7.28
CA ARG A 199 -0.67 -10.09 -8.71
C ARG A 199 -2.14 -9.88 -9.08
N THR A 200 -3.04 -10.58 -8.40
CA THR A 200 -4.47 -10.56 -8.67
C THR A 200 -5.22 -10.74 -7.37
N GLY A 201 -6.32 -10.03 -7.19
CA GLY A 201 -7.11 -10.18 -5.99
C GLY A 201 -8.31 -9.25 -5.98
N ASN A 202 -8.98 -9.23 -4.84
CA ASN A 202 -10.01 -8.27 -4.52
C ASN A 202 -9.63 -7.66 -3.18
N ASP A 203 -9.58 -6.33 -3.12
CA ASP A 203 -9.26 -5.58 -1.90
C ASP A 203 -10.38 -4.61 -1.63
N ASP A 204 -11.17 -4.90 -0.59
CA ASP A 204 -12.37 -4.16 -0.21
C ASP A 204 -13.31 -3.79 -1.37
N GLY A 205 -13.62 -4.78 -2.20
CA GLY A 205 -14.49 -4.61 -3.36
C GLY A 205 -13.82 -4.04 -4.61
N MET A 206 -12.55 -3.62 -4.52
CA MET A 206 -11.73 -3.30 -5.68
C MET A 206 -11.02 -4.55 -6.21
N ALA A 207 -11.53 -5.10 -7.32
CA ALA A 207 -10.84 -6.15 -8.05
C ALA A 207 -9.62 -5.59 -8.79
N PHE A 208 -8.46 -6.22 -8.60
CA PHE A 208 -7.21 -5.84 -9.25
C PHE A 208 -6.53 -7.00 -9.98
N GLY A 209 -5.69 -6.66 -10.94
CA GLY A 209 -4.81 -7.61 -11.62
C GLY A 209 -5.45 -8.58 -12.62
N ALA A 210 -6.78 -8.60 -12.75
CA ALA A 210 -7.48 -9.50 -13.67
C ALA A 210 -6.99 -9.40 -15.14
N ASN A 211 -6.49 -8.23 -15.54
CA ASN A 211 -5.92 -7.92 -16.85
C ASN A 211 -4.43 -7.54 -16.79
N ALA A 212 -3.77 -7.72 -15.65
CA ALA A 212 -2.32 -7.62 -15.57
C ALA A 212 -1.69 -8.73 -16.45
N ARG A 213 -0.44 -8.55 -16.85
CA ARG A 213 0.29 -9.62 -17.53
C ARG A 213 0.37 -10.85 -16.62
N ASN A 214 0.35 -12.02 -17.24
CA ASN A 214 0.57 -13.29 -16.56
C ASN A 214 2.02 -13.73 -16.80
N GLY A 215 2.64 -14.38 -15.81
CA GLY A 215 4.01 -14.89 -15.90
C GLY A 215 4.97 -14.29 -14.86
N ASN A 216 6.23 -14.72 -14.87
CA ASN A 216 7.26 -14.25 -13.94
C ASN A 216 7.95 -13.00 -14.45
N TYR A 217 7.23 -11.89 -14.40
CA TYR A 217 7.74 -10.59 -14.80
C TYR A 217 8.06 -9.70 -13.59
N ILE A 218 7.72 -10.14 -12.39
CA ILE A 218 8.07 -9.49 -11.13
C ILE A 218 8.99 -10.42 -10.37
N ARG A 219 10.16 -9.90 -9.99
CA ARG A 219 11.18 -10.61 -9.21
C ARG A 219 11.57 -9.76 -8.00
N GLN A 220 11.53 -10.34 -6.82
CA GLN A 220 12.13 -9.74 -5.63
C GLN A 220 13.65 -9.84 -5.75
N ILE A 221 14.32 -8.74 -5.44
CA ILE A 221 15.78 -8.61 -5.51
C ILE A 221 16.27 -7.97 -4.22
N GLY A 222 17.51 -8.25 -3.86
CA GLY A 222 18.04 -7.89 -2.55
C GLY A 222 17.64 -8.90 -1.48
N ALA A 223 18.53 -9.09 -0.51
CA ALA A 223 18.20 -9.74 0.75
C ALA A 223 18.07 -8.62 1.76
N ILE A 224 16.83 -8.30 2.14
CA ILE A 224 16.52 -7.28 3.14
C ILE A 224 15.76 -8.01 4.23
N ASN A 225 16.27 -7.92 5.46
CA ASN A 225 15.65 -8.53 6.63
C ASN A 225 15.04 -7.46 7.54
N ASP A 226 15.66 -6.28 7.58
CA ASP A 226 15.31 -5.18 8.48
C ASP A 226 15.45 -3.81 7.80
N LEU A 227 15.08 -2.75 8.53
CA LEU A 227 15.19 -1.38 8.03
C LEU A 227 16.65 -0.86 8.04
N GLY A 228 17.54 -1.51 8.78
CA GLY A 228 18.98 -1.24 8.77
C GLY A 228 19.62 -1.51 7.41
N ASP A 229 19.23 -2.61 6.77
CA ASP A 229 19.68 -3.01 5.43
C ASP A 229 19.39 -1.96 4.33
N ILE A 230 18.39 -1.10 4.54
CA ILE A 230 17.97 -0.05 3.60
C ILE A 230 18.20 1.37 4.13
N LEU A 231 18.95 1.53 5.21
CA LEU A 231 19.16 2.82 5.86
C LEU A 231 20.04 3.76 5.02
N GLY A 232 19.50 4.92 4.67
CA GLY A 232 20.23 6.03 4.05
C GLY A 232 20.75 5.76 2.64
N THR A 233 20.41 4.62 2.03
CA THR A 233 20.76 4.29 0.65
C THR A 233 19.57 3.62 -0.06
N PRO A 234 19.10 4.17 -1.20
CA PRO A 234 18.09 3.52 -2.03
C PRO A 234 18.53 2.12 -2.47
N THR A 235 17.87 1.11 -1.94
CA THR A 235 18.19 -0.29 -2.19
C THR A 235 17.12 -0.91 -3.07
N ARG A 236 17.53 -1.61 -4.14
CA ARG A 236 16.59 -2.23 -5.07
C ARG A 236 15.95 -3.45 -4.42
N ILE A 237 14.62 -3.43 -4.33
CA ILE A 237 13.82 -4.47 -3.66
C ILE A 237 13.00 -5.29 -4.66
N LEU A 238 12.59 -4.65 -5.76
CA LEU A 238 11.76 -5.26 -6.79
C LEU A 238 12.29 -4.95 -8.18
N GLU A 239 12.19 -5.94 -9.03
CA GLU A 239 12.42 -5.85 -10.45
C GLU A 239 11.14 -6.19 -11.20
N VAL A 240 10.71 -5.29 -12.07
CA VAL A 240 9.58 -5.51 -12.97
C VAL A 240 10.08 -5.47 -14.41
N THR A 241 9.84 -6.56 -15.13
CA THR A 241 10.16 -6.74 -16.54
C THR A 241 8.90 -6.89 -17.37
N ASN A 242 9.01 -6.83 -18.68
CA ASN A 242 7.92 -7.03 -19.64
C ASN A 242 6.64 -6.19 -19.40
N SER A 243 6.71 -5.08 -18.67
CA SER A 243 5.59 -4.27 -18.17
C SER A 243 4.53 -5.03 -17.33
N ILE A 244 3.75 -4.30 -16.54
CA ILE A 244 2.60 -4.87 -15.80
C ILE A 244 1.37 -4.93 -16.72
N ARG A 245 1.19 -3.91 -17.55
CA ARG A 245 -0.04 -3.65 -18.30
C ARG A 245 -0.06 -4.38 -19.65
N ARG A 246 -1.27 -4.77 -20.06
CA ARG A 246 -1.60 -5.14 -21.45
C ARG A 246 -2.12 -3.91 -22.21
N ARG A 247 -1.98 -3.87 -23.53
CA ARG A 247 -2.52 -2.76 -24.33
C ARG A 247 -4.07 -2.81 -24.30
N ASN A 248 -4.73 -1.66 -24.09
CA ASN A 248 -6.19 -1.48 -24.21
C ASN A 248 -7.06 -2.30 -23.23
N ALA A 249 -6.68 -2.45 -21.95
CA ALA A 249 -7.58 -3.10 -20.99
C ALA A 249 -8.53 -2.11 -20.29
N ALA A 250 -9.54 -2.68 -19.64
CA ALA A 250 -10.76 -2.00 -19.28
C ALA A 250 -10.64 -0.96 -18.13
N SER A 251 -9.75 -1.18 -17.17
CA SER A 251 -9.58 -0.25 -16.04
C SER A 251 -8.19 -0.33 -15.45
N LEU A 252 -7.71 0.78 -14.88
CA LEU A 252 -6.40 0.84 -14.23
C LEU A 252 -6.25 -0.21 -13.11
N PRO A 253 -7.21 -0.37 -12.16
CA PRO A 253 -7.09 -1.41 -11.12
C PRO A 253 -6.96 -2.82 -11.69
N SER A 254 -7.72 -3.15 -12.75
CA SER A 254 -7.60 -4.47 -13.39
C SER A 254 -6.23 -4.72 -14.01
N GLN A 255 -5.44 -3.68 -14.26
CA GLN A 255 -4.08 -3.74 -14.80
C GLN A 255 -3.00 -3.36 -13.77
N SER A 256 -3.35 -3.33 -12.49
CA SER A 256 -2.42 -3.09 -11.41
C SER A 256 -2.11 -4.39 -10.67
N VAL A 257 -0.92 -4.46 -10.10
CA VAL A 257 -0.56 -5.43 -9.05
C VAL A 257 -0.50 -4.69 -7.73
N ARG A 258 -0.69 -5.39 -6.62
CA ARG A 258 -0.56 -4.81 -5.28
C ARG A 258 0.81 -5.13 -4.72
N PHE A 259 1.55 -4.10 -4.33
CA PHE A 259 2.78 -4.21 -3.57
C PHE A 259 2.43 -4.09 -2.08
N ASP A 260 2.75 -5.14 -1.33
CA ASP A 260 2.49 -5.25 0.10
C ASP A 260 3.82 -5.12 0.84
N TYR A 261 3.85 -4.38 1.94
CA TYR A 261 5.01 -4.35 2.84
C TYR A 261 4.57 -4.34 4.29
N VAL A 262 5.35 -5.01 5.13
CA VAL A 262 5.17 -5.15 6.56
C VAL A 262 6.46 -4.71 7.21
N TYR A 263 6.38 -3.80 8.17
CA TYR A 263 7.51 -3.46 9.02
C TYR A 263 7.10 -3.62 10.47
N GLY A 264 8.01 -4.03 11.34
CA GLY A 264 7.65 -4.16 12.74
C GLY A 264 8.80 -4.39 13.69
N PHE A 265 8.57 -4.01 14.94
CA PHE A 265 9.55 -4.10 16.03
C PHE A 265 9.85 -5.55 16.45
N GLY A 266 9.15 -6.56 15.92
CA GLY A 266 9.41 -7.96 16.26
C GLY A 266 9.34 -8.20 17.78
N GLY A 267 10.32 -8.90 18.34
CA GLY A 267 10.45 -9.14 19.79
C GLY A 267 11.18 -8.02 20.55
N TYR A 268 11.03 -6.76 20.13
CA TYR A 268 11.70 -5.63 20.76
C TYR A 268 11.36 -5.54 22.25
N ASP A 269 12.39 -5.47 23.07
CA ASP A 269 12.28 -5.38 24.53
C ASP A 269 11.95 -3.94 24.95
N LEU A 270 10.70 -3.73 25.37
CA LEU A 270 10.22 -2.43 25.86
C LEU A 270 10.85 -2.02 27.20
N SER A 271 11.64 -2.87 27.86
CA SER A 271 12.33 -2.53 29.12
C SER A 271 13.56 -1.63 28.94
N MET A 272 13.98 -1.34 27.70
CA MET A 272 15.19 -0.57 27.38
C MET A 272 15.11 0.95 27.69
N GLY A 273 14.04 1.42 28.31
CA GLY A 273 13.90 2.80 28.79
C GLY A 273 12.94 3.65 27.96
N ASP A 274 12.94 4.96 28.22
CA ASP A 274 12.11 5.92 27.51
C ASP A 274 12.81 6.46 26.26
N GLY A 275 12.05 6.63 25.19
CA GLY A 275 12.55 7.20 23.96
C GLY A 275 11.50 7.20 22.87
N HIS A 276 11.81 7.88 21.77
CA HIS A 276 11.04 7.82 20.54
C HIS A 276 11.97 7.35 19.44
N LEU A 277 11.46 6.51 18.54
CA LEU A 277 12.11 6.18 17.28
C LEU A 277 11.19 6.69 16.19
N GLN A 278 11.70 7.58 15.34
CA GLN A 278 10.94 8.12 14.23
C GLN A 278 11.69 7.85 12.95
N TYR A 279 11.03 7.21 11.99
CA TYR A 279 11.60 6.91 10.70
C TYR A 279 10.54 7.01 9.60
N GLU A 280 11.02 7.09 8.37
CA GLU A 280 10.24 7.04 7.15
C GLU A 280 10.83 5.99 6.22
N ILE A 281 9.97 5.36 5.42
CA ILE A 281 10.38 4.46 4.33
C ILE A 281 9.94 5.12 3.03
N GLU A 282 10.91 5.56 2.23
CA GLU A 282 10.66 6.14 0.90
C GLU A 282 10.76 5.05 -0.16
N PHE A 283 9.76 4.97 -1.04
CA PHE A 283 9.78 4.08 -2.20
C PHE A 283 9.99 4.89 -3.47
N ASP A 284 10.90 4.40 -4.31
CA ASP A 284 11.31 5.10 -5.52
C ASP A 284 11.32 4.15 -6.72
N PHE A 285 11.19 4.75 -7.91
CA PHE A 285 11.11 4.03 -9.18
C PHE A 285 12.27 4.42 -10.07
N TYR A 286 12.92 3.41 -10.67
CA TYR A 286 14.09 3.60 -11.51
C TYR A 286 13.88 2.96 -12.88
N ASN A 287 14.34 3.65 -13.93
CA ASN A 287 14.28 3.15 -15.28
C ASN A 287 15.16 1.90 -15.45
N ARG A 288 14.69 0.93 -16.23
CA ARG A 288 15.42 -0.32 -16.51
C ARG A 288 15.86 -0.39 -17.97
#